data_AF-Q1GQ44-F1
#
_entry.id   AF-Q1GQ44-F1
#
_cell.length_a   1.000
_cell.length_b   1.000
_cell.length_c   1.000
_cell.angle_alpha   90.00
_cell.angle_beta   90.00
_cell.angle_gamma   90.00
#
_symmetry.space_group_name_H-M   'P 1'
#
loop_
_entity.id
_entity.type
_entity.pdbx_description
1 polymer ?
#
loop_
_entity_poly.entity_id
_entity_poly.type
_entity_poly.pdbx_seq_one_letter_code
_entity_poly.pdbx_strand_id
1 'polypeptide(L)'
;MASPLRTAGPAHDPRSRGGRPPRASAGVAGPRGGRSAAREACCRSPAENRNDALCKAPPPRRQIHRKDRSMKLLTAEIAAALAANAAARHDAIARGAREPDPRPVVRFFSPVGAATWLATEVDADGILFGLADLGFGCPELGSFSLAELEGVRLPFGLGIERDLHFEARHPLSVYAEAARAAGSIILGEQRLHAAARRLSARG
;
A
#
# COMPACT_ATOMS: atom_id res chain seq x y z
N MET A 1 -55.78 -25.41 -15.29
CA MET A 1 -56.16 -24.48 -16.39
C MET A 1 -55.13 -23.36 -16.37
N ALA A 2 -54.04 -23.51 -17.12
CA ALA A 2 -53.82 -22.97 -18.47
C ALA A 2 -53.23 -21.55 -18.45
N SER A 3 -51.89 -21.47 -18.56
CA SER A 3 -51.14 -20.41 -19.29
C SER A 3 -51.68 -20.29 -20.72
N PRO A 4 -51.51 -19.19 -21.50
CA PRO A 4 -50.20 -18.65 -21.94
C PRO A 4 -50.24 -17.09 -22.16
N LEU A 5 -49.29 -16.30 -22.66
CA LEU A 5 -48.31 -16.43 -23.74
C LEU A 5 -47.15 -15.42 -23.55
N ARG A 6 -46.01 -15.85 -24.07
CA ARG A 6 -44.77 -15.11 -24.34
C ARG A 6 -44.91 -14.39 -25.69
N THR A 7 -44.37 -13.19 -25.85
CA THR A 7 -43.90 -12.68 -27.16
C THR A 7 -42.55 -11.97 -26.98
N ALA A 8 -41.71 -12.12 -28.00
CA ALA A 8 -40.29 -11.80 -28.02
C ALA A 8 -39.96 -10.75 -29.10
N GLY A 9 -38.95 -9.92 -28.82
CA GLY A 9 -38.04 -9.26 -29.77
C GLY A 9 -38.36 -7.81 -30.17
N PRO A 10 -37.40 -7.03 -30.74
CA PRO A 10 -36.06 -7.44 -31.21
C PRO A 10 -34.84 -6.55 -30.80
N ALA A 11 -33.67 -7.17 -30.94
CA ALA A 11 -32.38 -6.74 -31.49
C ALA A 11 -31.68 -5.40 -31.10
N HIS A 12 -30.43 -5.58 -30.65
CA HIS A 12 -29.36 -4.59 -30.50
C HIS A 12 -28.75 -4.21 -31.86
N ASP A 13 -28.57 -2.91 -32.12
CA ASP A 13 -27.75 -2.37 -33.21
C ASP A 13 -26.39 -1.89 -32.66
N PRO A 14 -25.24 -2.39 -33.15
CA PRO A 14 -23.92 -1.89 -32.80
C PRO A 14 -23.27 -1.25 -34.04
N ARG A 15 -23.45 0.06 -34.24
CA ARG A 15 -22.59 0.86 -35.15
C ARG A 15 -22.85 2.36 -35.03
N SER A 16 -21.98 3.09 -34.31
CA SER A 16 -21.57 4.47 -34.64
C SER A 16 -20.67 5.08 -33.57
N ARG A 17 -19.74 5.94 -34.02
CA ARG A 17 -18.72 6.74 -33.29
C ARG A 17 -17.38 6.01 -33.18
N GLY A 18 -16.25 6.49 -33.69
CA GLY A 18 -15.90 7.78 -34.30
C GLY A 18 -14.39 7.99 -34.11
N GLY A 19 -13.73 8.62 -35.08
CA GLY A 19 -12.48 9.37 -34.88
C GLY A 19 -11.18 8.58 -34.74
N ARG A 20 -10.41 8.49 -35.83
CA ARG A 20 -8.98 8.14 -35.84
C ARG A 20 -8.16 9.42 -35.62
N PRO A 21 -7.24 9.52 -34.63
CA PRO A 21 -6.37 10.69 -34.50
C PRO A 21 -5.15 10.63 -35.44
N PRO A 22 -4.56 11.78 -35.81
CA PRO A 22 -3.46 11.88 -36.77
C PRO A 22 -2.08 11.51 -36.18
N ARG A 23 -1.20 10.98 -37.04
CA ARG A 23 0.20 10.68 -36.75
C ARG A 23 1.02 11.98 -36.65
N ALA A 24 1.70 12.16 -35.53
CA ALA A 24 2.72 13.19 -35.36
C ALA A 24 4.06 12.74 -35.97
N SER A 25 4.72 13.71 -36.58
CA SER A 25 6.01 13.69 -37.27
C SER A 25 7.19 13.54 -36.30
N ALA A 26 8.15 12.66 -36.64
CA ALA A 26 9.46 12.62 -36.01
C ALA A 26 10.48 13.29 -36.93
N GLY A 27 11.01 14.43 -36.48
CA GLY A 27 12.10 15.18 -37.11
C GLY A 27 13.47 14.71 -36.62
N VAL A 28 14.45 14.93 -37.50
CA VAL A 28 15.85 14.47 -37.53
C VAL A 28 16.82 15.39 -36.73
N ALA A 29 18.05 14.88 -36.53
CA ALA A 29 19.33 15.56 -36.23
C ALA A 29 19.69 15.70 -34.73
N GLY A 30 20.90 15.41 -34.25
CA GLY A 30 22.22 15.12 -34.82
C GLY A 30 23.29 15.32 -33.70
N PRO A 31 24.53 14.83 -33.84
CA PRO A 31 25.46 14.66 -32.72
C PRO A 31 26.46 15.81 -32.54
N ARG A 32 26.92 16.03 -31.30
CA ARG A 32 28.15 16.79 -30.96
C ARG A 32 28.94 15.90 -29.99
N GLY A 33 30.17 15.47 -30.24
CA GLY A 33 31.29 16.19 -30.84
C GLY A 33 32.30 16.48 -29.73
N GLY A 34 33.29 15.60 -29.56
CA GLY A 34 34.36 15.74 -28.56
C GLY A 34 35.45 16.75 -28.94
N ARG A 35 36.38 16.95 -28.00
CA ARG A 35 37.77 17.50 -28.05
C ARG A 35 38.25 17.46 -26.59
N SER A 36 39.24 16.67 -26.14
CA SER A 36 40.64 16.44 -26.52
C SER A 36 41.60 17.61 -26.26
N ALA A 37 42.77 17.22 -25.73
CA ALA A 37 44.05 17.91 -25.59
C ALA A 37 44.17 18.87 -24.38
N ALA A 38 44.96 18.59 -23.33
CA ALA A 38 46.40 18.27 -23.22
C ALA A 38 47.28 19.53 -23.08
N ARG A 39 48.40 19.33 -22.34
CA ARG A 39 49.62 20.14 -22.26
C ARG A 39 49.54 21.37 -21.34
N GLU A 40 50.58 21.83 -20.66
CA GLU A 40 51.99 21.46 -20.48
C GLU A 40 52.45 22.35 -19.30
N ALA A 41 53.34 21.87 -18.42
CA ALA A 41 54.42 22.67 -17.83
C ALA A 41 55.12 21.86 -16.72
N CYS A 42 56.33 21.39 -17.04
CA CYS A 42 57.33 20.93 -16.09
C CYS A 42 58.47 21.95 -16.13
N CYS A 43 58.68 22.67 -15.03
CA CYS A 43 59.87 23.49 -14.80
C CYS A 43 60.44 23.12 -13.42
N ARG A 44 61.76 23.00 -13.35
CA ARG A 44 62.56 22.35 -12.30
C ARG A 44 62.96 23.31 -11.15
N SER A 45 63.00 22.74 -9.93
CA SER A 45 63.98 22.90 -8.82
C SER A 45 64.15 24.25 -8.09
N PRO A 46 64.82 24.31 -6.90
CA PRO A 46 64.90 23.37 -5.77
C PRO A 46 64.73 24.05 -4.37
N ALA A 47 64.63 23.22 -3.33
CA ALA A 47 64.83 23.51 -1.90
C ALA A 47 63.79 24.40 -1.21
N GLU A 48 63.08 23.85 -0.21
CA GLU A 48 63.11 24.37 1.18
C GLU A 48 62.18 23.56 2.11
N ASN A 49 62.77 23.18 3.24
CA ASN A 49 62.16 23.06 4.56
C ASN A 49 60.86 22.24 4.74
N ARG A 50 61.02 21.01 5.23
CA ARG A 50 59.95 20.23 5.88
C ARG A 50 59.61 20.86 7.22
N ASN A 51 58.47 21.55 7.31
CA ASN A 51 57.57 21.58 8.46
C ASN A 51 56.29 22.36 8.12
N ASP A 52 55.50 21.83 7.18
CA ASP A 52 54.12 22.27 7.01
C ASP A 52 53.20 21.32 7.77
N ALA A 53 52.62 21.87 8.83
CA ALA A 53 51.50 21.29 9.55
C ALA A 53 50.43 20.88 8.51
N LEU A 54 50.21 19.57 8.44
CA LEU A 54 49.29 18.95 7.51
C LEU A 54 47.87 19.41 7.86
N CYS A 55 47.43 20.52 7.27
CA CYS A 55 46.01 20.81 7.03
C CYS A 55 45.48 19.74 6.07
N LYS A 56 45.33 18.50 6.57
CA LYS A 56 44.54 17.47 5.93
C LYS A 56 43.13 18.02 5.85
N ALA A 57 42.68 18.32 4.62
CA ALA A 57 41.30 18.61 4.35
C ALA A 57 40.44 17.53 5.05
N PRO A 58 39.36 17.90 5.74
CA PRO A 58 38.49 16.92 6.38
C PRO A 58 38.03 15.92 5.31
N PRO A 59 37.93 14.61 5.64
CA PRO A 59 37.45 13.64 4.68
C PRO A 59 36.10 14.11 4.14
N PRO A 60 35.81 13.91 2.84
CA PRO A 60 34.50 14.26 2.31
C PRO A 60 33.47 13.58 3.19
N ARG A 61 32.53 14.38 3.74
CA ARG A 61 31.42 13.82 4.53
C ARG A 61 30.86 12.68 3.70
N ARG A 62 31.04 11.44 4.18
CA ARG A 62 30.30 10.30 3.63
C ARG A 62 28.87 10.78 3.61
N GLN A 63 28.31 10.95 2.42
CA GLN A 63 26.88 11.01 2.25
C GLN A 63 26.42 9.68 2.82
N ILE A 64 26.08 9.69 4.12
CA ILE A 64 25.19 8.70 4.67
C ILE A 64 23.99 8.90 3.77
N HIS A 65 23.83 8.01 2.80
CA HIS A 65 22.55 7.78 2.16
C HIS A 65 21.65 7.47 3.36
N ARG A 66 21.02 8.50 3.92
CA ARG A 66 19.95 8.38 4.88
C ARG A 66 18.85 7.77 4.04
N LYS A 67 18.93 6.44 3.86
CA LYS A 67 17.84 5.63 3.36
C LYS A 67 16.68 6.07 4.24
N ASP A 68 15.74 6.73 3.59
CA ASP A 68 14.63 7.42 4.19
C ASP A 68 14.12 6.61 5.39
N ARG A 69 14.31 7.18 6.59
CA ARG A 69 13.83 6.59 7.84
C ARG A 69 12.37 6.97 8.08
N SER A 70 11.64 7.34 7.03
CA SER A 70 10.19 7.31 7.02
C SER A 70 9.72 5.93 7.44
N MET A 71 8.91 5.90 8.49
CA MET A 71 8.25 4.69 8.93
C MET A 71 7.27 4.29 7.83
N LYS A 72 7.61 3.25 7.07
CA LYS A 72 6.71 2.70 6.07
C LYS A 72 5.49 2.09 6.75
N LEU A 73 4.32 2.35 6.17
CA LEU A 73 3.08 1.73 6.63
C LEU A 73 3.18 0.21 6.51
N LEU A 74 3.75 -0.32 5.43
CA LEU A 74 4.06 -1.74 5.31
C LEU A 74 5.57 -2.01 5.37
N THR A 75 5.97 -2.85 6.31
CA THR A 75 7.28 -3.51 6.26
C THR A 75 7.23 -4.67 5.27
N ALA A 76 8.40 -5.13 4.79
CA ALA A 76 8.46 -6.28 3.90
C ALA A 76 7.85 -7.55 4.54
N GLU A 77 8.01 -7.71 5.85
CA GLU A 77 7.45 -8.82 6.61
C GLU A 77 5.91 -8.77 6.65
N ILE A 78 5.33 -7.62 6.97
CA ILE A 78 3.87 -7.46 6.99
C ILE A 78 3.31 -7.66 5.58
N ALA A 79 3.95 -7.09 4.55
CA ALA A 79 3.53 -7.27 3.16
C ALA A 79 3.56 -8.75 2.75
N ALA A 80 4.60 -9.49 3.14
CA ALA A 80 4.70 -10.93 2.86
C ALA A 80 3.60 -11.74 3.56
N ALA A 81 3.28 -11.42 4.82
CA ALA A 81 2.20 -12.08 5.56
C ALA A 81 0.82 -11.79 4.95
N LEU A 82 0.55 -10.54 4.57
CA LEU A 82 -0.68 -10.16 3.87
C LEU A 82 -0.80 -10.86 2.51
N ALA A 83 0.29 -10.93 1.74
CA ALA A 83 0.32 -11.60 0.44
C ALA A 83 0.12 -13.13 0.58
N ALA A 84 0.67 -13.74 1.64
CA ALA A 84 0.46 -15.16 1.92
C ALA A 84 -1.03 -15.46 2.20
N ASN A 85 -1.72 -14.59 2.92
CA ASN A 85 -3.17 -14.72 3.13
C ASN A 85 -3.94 -14.60 1.81
N ALA A 86 -3.58 -13.65 0.94
CA ALA A 86 -4.21 -13.49 -0.37
C ALA A 86 -4.02 -14.74 -1.25
N ALA A 87 -2.80 -15.29 -1.27
CA ALA A 87 -2.49 -16.54 -1.97
C ALA A 87 -3.32 -17.72 -1.42
N ALA A 88 -3.42 -17.84 -0.09
CA ALA A 88 -4.22 -18.89 0.54
C ALA A 88 -5.72 -18.79 0.18
N ARG A 89 -6.28 -17.57 0.08
CA ARG A 89 -7.65 -17.35 -0.39
C ARG A 89 -7.81 -17.75 -1.86
N HIS A 90 -6.90 -17.33 -2.73
CA HIS A 90 -6.92 -17.72 -4.14
C HIS A 90 -6.86 -19.24 -4.33
N ASP A 91 -5.99 -19.93 -3.59
CA ASP A 91 -5.87 -21.40 -3.62
C ASP A 91 -7.13 -22.11 -3.10
N ALA A 92 -7.81 -21.54 -2.10
CA ALA A 92 -9.07 -22.07 -1.61
C ALA A 92 -10.18 -21.96 -2.68
N ILE A 93 -10.30 -20.79 -3.31
CA ILE A 93 -11.26 -20.54 -4.40
C ILE A 93 -10.99 -21.49 -5.57
N ALA A 94 -9.73 -21.62 -6.01
CA ALA A 94 -9.35 -22.49 -7.12
C ALA A 94 -9.71 -23.96 -6.88
N ARG A 95 -9.70 -24.40 -5.61
CA ARG A 95 -10.06 -25.76 -5.20
C ARG A 95 -11.54 -25.93 -4.86
N GLY A 96 -12.35 -24.86 -4.95
CA GLY A 96 -13.75 -24.87 -4.49
C GLY A 96 -13.89 -25.13 -2.98
N ALA A 97 -12.85 -24.85 -2.21
CA ALA A 97 -12.85 -25.00 -0.76
C ALA A 97 -13.42 -23.74 -0.09
N ARG A 98 -13.74 -23.86 1.20
CA ARG A 98 -14.14 -22.71 2.01
C ARG A 98 -12.98 -21.70 2.10
N GLU A 99 -13.28 -20.43 1.85
CA GLU A 99 -12.33 -19.34 1.99
C GLU A 99 -11.80 -19.23 3.44
N PRO A 100 -10.50 -19.01 3.65
CA PRO A 100 -9.93 -18.79 4.98
C PRO A 100 -10.47 -17.51 5.62
N ASP A 101 -10.52 -17.49 6.94
CA ASP A 101 -10.82 -16.30 7.75
C ASP A 101 -9.57 -15.93 8.58
N PRO A 102 -8.55 -15.32 7.96
CA PRO A 102 -7.30 -15.03 8.65
C PRO A 102 -7.48 -13.94 9.70
N ARG A 103 -6.55 -13.90 10.66
CA ARG A 103 -6.46 -12.79 11.62
C ARG A 103 -5.89 -11.56 10.91
N PRO A 104 -6.35 -10.34 11.26
CA PRO A 104 -5.71 -9.12 10.79
C PRO A 104 -4.21 -9.10 11.10
N VAL A 105 -3.39 -8.80 10.11
CA VAL A 105 -1.92 -8.76 10.25
C VAL A 105 -1.45 -7.38 10.69
N VAL A 106 -2.18 -6.34 10.30
CA VAL A 106 -1.79 -4.95 10.57
C VAL A 106 -3.00 -4.09 10.86
N ARG A 107 -2.80 -3.10 11.73
CA ARG A 107 -3.73 -2.01 12.01
C ARG A 107 -3.12 -0.69 11.55
N PHE A 108 -3.93 0.08 10.83
CA PHE A 108 -3.66 1.47 10.51
C PHE A 108 -4.65 2.38 11.24
N PHE A 109 -4.24 3.58 11.59
CA PHE A 109 -5.12 4.55 12.24
C PHE A 109 -4.75 5.99 11.91
N SER A 110 -5.73 6.87 12.00
CA SER A 110 -5.51 8.32 12.00
C SER A 110 -5.13 8.77 13.41
N PRO A 111 -3.95 9.38 13.65
CA PRO A 111 -3.54 9.85 14.98
C PRO A 111 -4.37 11.05 15.47
N VAL A 112 -5.15 11.68 14.59
CA VAL A 112 -5.94 12.89 14.88
C VAL A 112 -7.42 12.71 14.53
N GLY A 113 -7.89 11.47 14.41
CA GLY A 113 -9.29 11.16 14.09
C GLY A 113 -9.68 9.74 14.48
N ALA A 114 -10.94 9.38 14.20
CA ALA A 114 -11.47 8.07 14.54
C ALA A 114 -11.13 6.97 13.52
N ALA A 115 -10.63 7.34 12.33
CA ALA A 115 -10.46 6.41 11.23
C ALA A 115 -9.43 5.31 11.56
N THR A 116 -9.83 4.06 11.34
CA THR A 116 -9.08 2.84 11.65
C THR A 116 -9.28 1.81 10.53
N TRP A 117 -8.22 1.08 10.21
CA TRP A 117 -8.25 -0.04 9.26
C TRP A 117 -7.55 -1.25 9.87
N LEU A 118 -8.07 -2.43 9.61
CA LEU A 118 -7.46 -3.73 9.87
C LEU A 118 -7.29 -4.45 8.54
N ALA A 119 -6.09 -4.86 8.18
CA ALA A 119 -5.85 -5.57 6.91
C ALA A 119 -5.49 -7.03 7.15
N THR A 120 -6.05 -7.92 6.33
CA THR A 120 -5.71 -9.34 6.28
C THR A 120 -4.93 -9.72 5.04
N GLU A 121 -5.12 -8.99 3.94
CA GLU A 121 -4.55 -9.35 2.64
C GLU A 121 -4.05 -8.11 1.90
N VAL A 122 -3.14 -8.33 0.96
CA VAL A 122 -2.68 -7.33 -0.02
C VAL A 122 -2.43 -8.01 -1.36
N ASP A 123 -2.78 -7.35 -2.45
CA ASP A 123 -2.44 -7.79 -3.80
C ASP A 123 -1.17 -7.13 -4.37
N ALA A 124 -0.84 -7.45 -5.62
CA ALA A 124 0.36 -6.95 -6.29
C ALA A 124 0.31 -5.44 -6.59
N ASP A 125 -0.90 -4.86 -6.66
CA ASP A 125 -1.12 -3.44 -6.93
C ASP A 125 -1.15 -2.61 -5.63
N GLY A 126 -0.98 -3.26 -4.47
CA GLY A 126 -1.03 -2.61 -3.16
C GLY A 126 -2.45 -2.33 -2.67
N ILE A 127 -3.44 -3.02 -3.22
CA ILE A 127 -4.81 -2.98 -2.72
C ILE A 127 -4.91 -3.97 -1.56
N LEU A 128 -5.27 -3.43 -0.40
CA LEU A 128 -5.47 -4.17 0.84
C LEU A 128 -6.93 -4.63 0.91
N PHE A 129 -7.17 -5.77 1.55
CA PHE A 129 -8.52 -6.19 1.97
C PHE A 129 -8.58 -6.34 3.48
N GLY A 130 -9.71 -5.96 4.07
CA GLY A 130 -9.96 -6.13 5.49
C GLY A 130 -11.16 -5.32 5.98
N LEU A 131 -11.08 -4.82 7.22
CA LEU A 131 -12.13 -4.05 7.88
C LEU A 131 -11.72 -2.57 7.99
N ALA A 132 -12.56 -1.67 7.49
CA ALA A 132 -12.33 -0.23 7.51
C ALA A 132 -13.44 0.48 8.30
N ASP A 133 -13.05 1.42 9.14
CA ASP A 133 -13.95 2.31 9.86
C ASP A 133 -13.44 3.74 9.69
N LEU A 134 -14.20 4.56 8.97
CA LEU A 134 -13.84 5.95 8.70
C LEU A 134 -14.35 6.91 9.80
N GLY A 135 -14.97 6.39 10.86
CA GLY A 135 -15.51 7.19 11.97
C GLY A 135 -16.95 7.66 11.76
N PHE A 136 -17.70 7.07 10.83
CA PHE A 136 -19.08 7.46 10.51
C PHE A 136 -20.16 6.53 11.12
N GLY A 137 -19.79 5.60 11.99
CA GLY A 137 -20.74 4.67 12.62
C GLY A 137 -21.00 3.40 11.81
N CYS A 138 -20.36 3.24 10.65
CA CYS A 138 -20.52 2.12 9.73
C CYS A 138 -19.15 1.52 9.35
N PRO A 139 -18.57 0.65 10.20
CA PRO A 139 -17.41 -0.15 9.83
C PRO A 139 -17.79 -1.18 8.77
N GLU A 140 -17.00 -1.27 7.70
CA GLU A 140 -17.30 -2.11 6.54
C GLU A 140 -16.11 -3.01 6.16
N LEU A 141 -16.42 -4.22 5.71
CA LEU A 141 -15.45 -5.09 5.06
C LEU A 141 -15.27 -4.64 3.62
N GLY A 142 -14.03 -4.56 3.15
CA GLY A 142 -13.76 -4.17 1.77
C GLY A 142 -12.29 -3.94 1.47
N SER A 143 -12.07 -3.47 0.25
CA SER A 143 -10.75 -3.15 -0.27
C SER A 143 -10.39 -1.68 -0.08
N PHE A 144 -9.13 -1.38 0.17
CA PHE A 144 -8.61 -0.03 0.31
C PHE A 144 -7.15 0.06 -0.17
N SER A 145 -6.75 1.19 -0.76
CA SER A 145 -5.43 1.33 -1.37
C SER A 145 -4.36 1.74 -0.34
N LEU A 146 -3.22 1.04 -0.34
CA LEU A 146 -2.06 1.44 0.44
C LEU A 146 -1.57 2.83 0.03
N ALA A 147 -1.51 3.10 -1.27
CA ALA A 147 -1.04 4.39 -1.79
C ALA A 147 -1.95 5.54 -1.36
N GLU A 148 -3.27 5.30 -1.27
CA GLU A 148 -4.21 6.29 -0.74
C GLU A 148 -3.95 6.54 0.75
N LEU A 149 -3.76 5.49 1.55
CA LEU A 149 -3.42 5.63 2.98
C LEU A 149 -2.11 6.41 3.19
N GLU A 150 -1.06 6.12 2.41
CA GLU A 150 0.22 6.84 2.43
C GLU A 150 0.08 8.30 1.90
N GLY A 151 -0.91 8.54 1.03
CA GLY A 151 -1.22 9.83 0.44
C GLY A 151 -2.02 10.77 1.37
N VAL A 152 -2.69 10.24 2.40
CA VAL A 152 -3.47 11.06 3.34
C VAL A 152 -2.58 12.11 4.00
N ARG A 153 -3.08 13.35 4.06
CA ARG A 153 -2.46 14.47 4.78
C ARG A 153 -3.44 14.97 5.83
N LEU A 154 -3.01 14.89 7.08
CA LEU A 154 -3.79 15.27 8.26
C LEU A 154 -3.21 16.56 8.88
N PRO A 155 -3.94 17.19 9.82
CA PRO A 155 -3.41 18.28 10.64
C PRO A 155 -2.02 17.98 11.21
N PHE A 156 -1.24 19.05 11.41
CA PHE A 156 0.15 19.00 11.92
C PHE A 156 1.15 18.27 11.01
N GLY A 157 0.80 18.04 9.74
CA GLY A 157 1.65 17.34 8.79
C GLY A 157 1.72 15.84 9.04
N LEU A 158 0.76 15.29 9.80
CA LEU A 158 0.66 13.87 10.07
C LEU A 158 0.03 13.12 8.89
N GLY A 159 0.29 11.83 8.82
CA GLY A 159 -0.38 10.91 7.91
C GLY A 159 -1.12 9.83 8.69
N ILE A 160 -1.62 8.83 7.98
CA ILE A 160 -2.01 7.57 8.61
C ILE A 160 -0.76 6.93 9.24
N GLU A 161 -0.95 6.27 10.38
CA GLU A 161 0.11 5.55 11.08
C GLU A 161 -0.19 4.06 11.17
N ARG A 162 0.87 3.25 11.25
CA ARG A 162 0.76 1.83 11.58
C ARG A 162 0.93 1.63 13.08
N ASP A 163 0.05 0.84 13.67
CA ASP A 163 0.19 0.40 15.06
C ASP A 163 1.31 -0.64 15.20
N LEU A 164 2.37 -0.31 15.95
CA LEU A 164 3.54 -1.17 16.15
C LEU A 164 3.30 -2.29 17.17
N HIS A 165 2.27 -2.15 18.00
CA HIS A 165 1.97 -3.06 19.10
C HIS A 165 0.68 -3.86 18.85
N PHE A 166 0.09 -3.69 17.67
CA PHE A 166 -1.09 -4.42 17.30
C PHE A 166 -0.77 -5.90 17.06
N GLU A 167 -1.48 -6.76 17.80
CA GLU A 167 -1.46 -8.21 17.61
C GLU A 167 -2.90 -8.73 17.63
N ALA A 168 -3.34 -9.32 16.52
CA ALA A 168 -4.71 -9.82 16.41
C ALA A 168 -4.90 -11.17 17.10
N ARG A 169 -5.92 -11.25 17.94
CA ARG A 169 -6.25 -12.46 18.72
C ARG A 169 -7.39 -13.28 18.13
N HIS A 170 -8.15 -12.70 17.22
CA HIS A 170 -9.34 -13.29 16.63
C HIS A 170 -9.31 -13.21 15.09
N PRO A 171 -10.07 -14.08 14.39
CA PRO A 171 -10.29 -13.95 12.95
C PRO A 171 -10.95 -12.61 12.55
N LEU A 172 -10.79 -12.19 11.30
CA LEU A 172 -11.37 -10.94 10.78
C LEU A 172 -12.90 -10.89 10.97
N SER A 173 -13.59 -12.01 10.78
CA SER A 173 -15.05 -12.08 10.98
C SER A 173 -15.49 -11.67 12.40
N VAL A 174 -14.70 -12.01 13.43
CA VAL A 174 -14.98 -11.63 14.82
C VAL A 174 -14.85 -10.12 15.01
N TYR A 175 -13.79 -9.52 14.43
CA TYR A 175 -13.62 -8.07 14.46
C TYR A 175 -14.77 -7.37 13.73
N ALA A 176 -15.20 -7.89 12.57
CA ALA A 176 -16.32 -7.34 11.82
C ALA A 176 -17.65 -7.42 12.60
N GLU A 177 -17.96 -8.56 13.21
CA GLU A 177 -19.18 -8.74 14.02
C GLU A 177 -19.16 -7.91 15.31
N ALA A 178 -17.99 -7.69 15.90
CA ALA A 178 -17.81 -6.77 17.03
C ALA A 178 -18.04 -5.32 16.58
N ALA A 179 -17.45 -4.93 15.45
CA ALA A 179 -17.52 -3.58 14.92
C ALA A 179 -18.93 -3.20 14.48
N ARG A 180 -19.60 -4.09 13.75
CA ARG A 180 -21.01 -3.94 13.36
C ARG A 180 -21.94 -3.72 14.55
N ALA A 181 -21.70 -4.42 15.67
CA ALA A 181 -22.50 -4.25 16.87
C ALA A 181 -22.19 -2.96 17.64
N ALA A 182 -20.98 -2.43 17.51
CA ALA A 182 -20.52 -1.23 18.21
C ALA A 182 -20.66 0.05 17.38
N GLY A 183 -20.81 -0.04 16.06
CA GLY A 183 -20.70 1.07 15.12
C GLY A 183 -19.26 1.59 14.93
N SER A 184 -18.26 0.91 15.49
CA SER A 184 -16.84 1.27 15.32
C SER A 184 -15.92 0.07 15.51
N ILE A 185 -14.70 0.10 14.96
CA ILE A 185 -13.73 -0.98 15.19
C ILE A 185 -13.31 -1.02 16.67
N ILE A 186 -13.56 -2.15 17.33
CA ILE A 186 -13.20 -2.38 18.73
C ILE A 186 -12.06 -3.38 18.84
N LEU A 187 -11.03 -3.03 19.62
CA LEU A 187 -9.93 -3.94 19.97
C LEU A 187 -10.06 -4.55 21.37
N GLY A 188 -11.04 -4.10 22.16
CA GLY A 188 -11.28 -4.58 23.52
C GLY A 188 -11.70 -6.05 23.56
N GLU A 189 -10.92 -6.85 24.29
CA GLU A 189 -11.04 -8.31 24.39
C GLU A 189 -12.45 -8.79 24.76
N GLN A 190 -13.14 -8.10 25.68
CA GLN A 190 -14.49 -8.48 26.10
C GLN A 190 -15.51 -8.42 24.96
N ARG A 191 -15.45 -7.37 24.13
CA ARG A 191 -16.37 -7.21 22.99
C ARG A 191 -16.05 -8.21 21.88
N LEU A 192 -14.77 -8.52 21.67
CA LEU A 192 -14.32 -9.54 20.72
C LEU A 192 -14.79 -10.94 21.14
N HIS A 193 -14.65 -11.31 22.41
CA HIS A 193 -15.21 -12.57 22.93
C HIS A 193 -16.74 -12.65 22.80
N ALA A 194 -17.45 -11.55 23.05
CA ALA A 194 -18.89 -11.51 22.86
C ALA A 194 -19.28 -11.67 21.37
N ALA A 195 -18.49 -11.14 20.44
CA ALA A 195 -18.70 -11.34 19.01
C ALA A 195 -18.38 -12.78 18.57
N ALA A 196 -17.28 -13.36 19.04
CA ALA A 196 -16.93 -14.75 18.75
C ALA A 196 -18.04 -15.71 19.18
N ARG A 197 -18.58 -15.54 20.40
CA ARG A 197 -19.72 -16.34 20.88
C ARG A 197 -20.97 -16.19 20.00
N ARG A 198 -21.26 -14.98 19.53
CA ARG A 198 -22.39 -14.73 18.61
C ARG A 198 -22.21 -15.46 17.28
N LEU A 199 -21.00 -15.48 16.71
CA LEU A 199 -20.71 -16.19 15.47
C LEU A 199 -20.81 -17.71 15.64
N SER A 200 -20.25 -18.25 16.73
CA SER A 200 -20.34 -19.68 17.02
C SER A 200 -21.78 -20.17 17.25
N ALA A 201 -22.68 -19.31 17.73
CA ALA A 201 -24.08 -19.65 17.91
C ALA A 201 -24.92 -19.61 16.61
N ARG A 202 -24.36 -19.08 15.49
CA ARG A 202 -25.05 -18.97 14.20
C ARG A 202 -24.73 -20.12 13.22
N GLY A 203 -23.66 -20.88 13.48
CA GLY A 203 -23.20 -22.00 12.65
C GLY A 203 -23.59 -23.34 13.25
#